data_AF-A0A239M2F8-F1
#
_entry.id   AF-A0A239M2F8-F1
#
_cell.length_a   1.000
_cell.length_b   1.000
_cell.length_c   1.000
_cell.angle_alpha   90.00
_cell.angle_beta   90.00
_cell.angle_gamma   90.00
#
_symmetry.space_group_name_H-M   'P 1'
#
loop_
_entity.id
_entity.type
_entity.pdbx_description
1 polymer ?
#
loop_
_entity_poly.entity_id
_entity_poly.type
_entity_poly.pdbx_seq_one_letter_code
_entity_poly.pdbx_strand_id
1 'polypeptide(L)' 'MEPHLVGPLGTLYSWTTVHVSTSRQVPYTIGYVDFPGDLRVLGEIGGEIDSLSMDATVTLRADADGTWSFSPIATGDFR' A
#
# COMPACT_ATOMS: atom_id res chain seq x y z
N MET A 1 12.20 -10.25 22.78
CA MET A 1 11.95 -9.65 21.45
C MET A 1 11.05 -8.45 21.71
N GLU A 2 11.51 -7.25 21.37
CA GLU A 2 10.72 -6.02 21.55
C GLU A 2 10.03 -5.65 20.23
N PRO A 3 8.75 -5.24 20.24
CA PRO A 3 8.08 -4.75 19.04
C PRO A 3 8.75 -3.48 18.51
N HIS A 4 8.88 -3.37 17.19
CA HIS A 4 9.34 -2.15 16.53
C HIS A 4 8.21 -1.57 15.68
N LEU A 5 7.95 -0.27 15.82
CA LEU A 5 6.95 0.43 15.01
C LEU A 5 7.54 0.76 13.64
N VAL A 6 6.77 0.53 12.57
CA VAL A 6 7.19 0.79 11.19
C VAL A 6 6.04 1.49 10.47
N GLY A 7 6.36 2.51 9.68
CA GLY A 7 5.40 3.29 8.90
C GLY A 7 5.08 4.66 9.52
N PRO A 8 4.00 5.32 9.08
CA PRO A 8 3.01 4.82 8.12
C PRO A 8 3.47 4.92 6.66
N LEU A 9 4.56 5.62 6.38
CA LEU A 9 5.04 5.87 5.01
C LEU A 9 5.96 4.76 4.51
N GLY A 10 5.81 4.41 3.23
CA GLY A 10 6.69 3.49 2.52
C GLY A 10 6.74 3.79 1.02
N THR A 11 7.56 3.03 0.30
CA THR A 11 7.75 3.17 -1.15
C THR A 11 7.12 2.00 -1.89
N LEU A 12 6.25 2.27 -2.87
CA LEU A 12 5.62 1.25 -3.69
C LEU A 12 6.62 0.68 -4.69
N TYR A 13 7.27 -0.43 -4.33
CA TYR A 13 8.32 -1.05 -5.14
C TYR A 13 7.78 -1.71 -6.41
N SER A 14 6.73 -2.52 -6.26
CA SER A 14 6.07 -3.20 -7.37
C SER A 14 4.62 -3.51 -7.03
N TRP A 15 3.75 -3.52 -8.03
CA TRP A 15 2.33 -3.77 -7.83
C TRP A 15 1.71 -4.49 -9.03
N THR A 16 0.54 -5.08 -8.79
CA THR A 16 -0.27 -5.72 -9.83
C THR A 16 -1.74 -5.68 -9.47
N THR A 17 -2.60 -5.64 -10.48
CA THR A 17 -4.05 -5.74 -10.31
C THR A 17 -4.50 -7.18 -10.54
N VAL A 18 -5.18 -7.73 -9.54
CA VAL A 18 -5.80 -9.05 -9.62
C VAL A 18 -7.17 -8.90 -10.26
N HIS A 19 -7.33 -9.45 -11.46
CA HIS A 19 -8.60 -9.41 -12.21
C HIS A 19 -9.50 -10.63 -12.00
N VAL A 20 -8.96 -11.73 -11.45
CA VAL A 20 -9.71 -12.97 -11.20
C VAL A 20 -9.35 -13.49 -9.80
N SER A 21 -10.37 -13.70 -8.97
CA SER A 21 -10.23 -14.19 -7.60
C SER A 21 -11.47 -14.97 -7.19
N THR A 22 -11.30 -15.99 -6.35
CA THR A 22 -12.40 -16.76 -5.76
C THR A 22 -12.76 -16.31 -4.34
N SER A 23 -11.91 -15.48 -3.71
CA SER A 23 -12.01 -15.14 -2.29
C SER A 23 -12.19 -13.65 -2.01
N ARG A 24 -12.01 -12.79 -3.01
CA ARG A 24 -12.12 -11.33 -2.90
C ARG A 24 -12.87 -10.76 -4.08
N GLN A 25 -13.52 -9.62 -3.87
CA GLN A 25 -14.11 -8.85 -4.96
C GLN A 25 -13.00 -8.35 -5.90
N VAL A 26 -13.22 -8.48 -7.21
CA VAL A 26 -12.27 -8.04 -8.25
C VAL A 26 -12.84 -6.88 -9.06
N PRO A 27 -12.00 -6.03 -9.66
CA PRO A 27 -10.54 -6.00 -9.53
C PRO A 27 -10.08 -5.41 -8.18
N TYR A 28 -8.92 -5.86 -7.70
CA TYR A 28 -8.21 -5.22 -6.58
C TYR A 28 -6.71 -5.19 -6.85
N THR A 29 -6.00 -4.24 -6.25
CA THR A 29 -4.56 -4.08 -6.44
C THR A 29 -3.80 -4.50 -5.20
N ILE A 30 -2.69 -5.20 -5.39
CA ILE A 30 -1.74 -5.53 -4.34
C ILE A 30 -0.36 -5.02 -4.72
N GLY A 31 0.47 -4.74 -3.73
CA GLY A 31 1.81 -4.25 -3.96
C GLY A 31 2.77 -4.57 -2.83
N TYR A 32 4.04 -4.63 -3.20
CA TYR A 32 5.16 -4.66 -2.27
C TYR A 32 5.52 -3.22 -1.90
N VAL A 33 5.51 -2.94 -0.60
CA VAL A 33 5.87 -1.64 -0.03
C VAL A 33 7.13 -1.80 0.80
N ASP A 34 8.13 -1.00 0.46
CA ASP A 34 9.40 -0.93 1.17
C ASP A 34 9.32 0.11 2.29
N PHE A 35 9.73 -0.30 3.48
CA PHE A 35 9.91 0.55 4.65
C PHE A 35 11.40 0.70 4.98
N PRO A 36 11.78 1.71 5.78
CA PRO A 36 13.15 1.81 6.29
C PRO A 36 13.58 0.54 7.03
N GLY A 37 14.85 0.15 6.86
CA GLY A 37 15.43 -1.00 7.57
C GLY A 37 15.26 -2.36 6.87
N ASP A 38 15.24 -2.38 5.53
CA ASP A 38 15.18 -3.60 4.70
C ASP A 38 13.91 -4.45 4.92
N LEU A 39 12.82 -3.79 5.35
CA LEU A 39 11.52 -4.41 5.54
C LEU A 39 10.65 -4.17 4.32
N ARG A 40 10.17 -5.26 3.72
CA ARG A 40 9.21 -5.26 2.61
C ARG A 40 7.92 -5.95 3.03
N VAL A 41 6.79 -5.30 2.76
CA VAL A 41 5.45 -5.82 3.11
C VAL A 41 4.62 -5.96 1.84
N LEU A 42 3.93 -7.10 1.68
CA LEU A 42 2.87 -7.26 0.69
C LEU A 42 1.55 -6.78 1.31
N GLY A 43 0.87 -5.83 0.64
CA GLY A 43 -0.41 -5.32 1.09
C GLY A 43 -1.33 -4.92 -0.06
N GLU A 44 -2.58 -4.63 0.28
CA GLU A 44 -3.55 -4.08 -0.66
C GLU A 44 -3.23 -2.62 -0.94
N ILE A 45 -3.35 -2.20 -2.19
CA ILE A 45 -3.19 -0.81 -2.61
C ILE A 45 -4.56 -0.27 -2.99
N GLY A 46 -5.07 0.66 -2.20
CA GLY A 46 -6.28 1.42 -2.48
C GLY A 46 -6.04 2.63 -3.38
N GLY A 47 -7.12 3.15 -3.95
CA GLY A 47 -7.10 4.28 -4.88
C GLY A 47 -7.21 3.85 -6.35
N GLU A 48 -7.26 4.85 -7.23
CA GLU A 48 -7.37 4.64 -8.68
C GLU A 48 -6.07 4.07 -9.24
N ILE A 49 -6.15 3.02 -10.08
CA ILE A 49 -4.99 2.35 -10.68
C ILE A 49 -4.11 3.34 -11.45
N ASP A 50 -4.71 4.30 -12.14
CA ASP A 50 -4.01 5.31 -12.94
C ASP A 50 -3.19 6.28 -12.07
N SER A 51 -3.40 6.31 -10.75
CA SER A 51 -2.60 7.08 -9.81
C SER A 51 -1.36 6.32 -9.30
N LEU A 52 -1.23 5.04 -9.61
CA LEU A 52 -0.14 4.20 -9.15
C LEU A 52 1.08 4.36 -10.05
N SER A 53 2.22 4.62 -9.42
CA SER A 53 3.52 4.60 -10.06
C SER A 53 4.49 3.81 -9.21
N MET A 54 5.45 3.16 -9.88
CA MET A 54 6.60 2.59 -9.18
C MET A 54 7.34 3.71 -8.45
N ASP A 55 7.93 3.37 -7.31
CA ASP A 55 8.66 4.29 -6.44
C ASP A 55 7.80 5.42 -5.83
N ALA A 56 6.47 5.37 -6.00
CA ALA A 56 5.56 6.31 -5.35
C ALA A 56 5.61 6.16 -3.84
N THR A 57 5.50 7.29 -3.13
CA THR A 57 5.28 7.24 -1.68
C THR A 57 3.84 6.84 -1.42
N VAL A 58 3.66 5.86 -0.53
CA VAL A 58 2.36 5.41 -0.05
C VAL A 58 2.27 5.57 1.46
N THR A 59 1.06 5.72 1.96
CA THR A 59 0.78 5.74 3.40
C THR A 59 -0.12 4.58 3.78
N LEU A 60 0.16 3.98 4.94
CA LEU A 60 -0.66 2.93 5.55
C LEU A 60 -1.94 3.55 6.13
N ARG A 61 -3.08 2.96 5.76
CA ARG A 61 -4.40 3.32 6.25
C ARG A 61 -5.05 2.10 6.90
N ALA A 62 -5.75 2.36 7.99
CA ALA A 62 -6.62 1.40 8.64
C ALA A 62 -8.05 1.93 8.57
N ASP A 63 -8.95 1.17 7.95
CA ASP A 63 -10.37 1.49 7.89
C ASP A 63 -11.05 1.13 9.21
N ALA A 64 -12.27 1.64 9.42
CA ALA A 64 -13.02 1.48 10.67
C ALA A 64 -13.36 0.01 10.99
N ASP A 65 -13.36 -0.87 9.98
CA ASP A 65 -13.57 -2.31 10.13
C ASP A 65 -12.28 -3.10 10.44
N GLY A 66 -11.15 -2.41 10.55
CA GLY A 66 -9.84 -3.00 10.82
C GLY A 66 -9.12 -3.51 9.57
N THR A 67 -9.61 -3.21 8.36
CA THR A 67 -8.91 -3.51 7.10
C THR A 67 -7.74 -2.55 6.91
N TRP A 68 -6.59 -3.09 6.50
CA TRP A 68 -5.38 -2.31 6.26
C TRP A 68 -5.07 -2.26 4.76
N SER A 69 -4.82 -1.06 4.25
CA SER A 69 -4.41 -0.84 2.87
C SER A 69 -3.38 0.28 2.79
N PHE A 70 -2.66 0.33 1.68
CA PHE A 70 -1.79 1.44 1.32
C PHE A 70 -2.47 2.33 0.31
N SER A 71 -2.21 3.63 0.35
CA SER A 71 -2.69 4.55 -0.68
C SER A 71 -1.57 5.49 -1.10
N PRO A 72 -1.43 5.82 -2.40
CA PRO A 72 -0.54 6.88 -2.85
C PRO A 72 -0.85 8.18 -2.12
N ILE A 73 0.19 8.93 -1.78
CA ILE A 73 0.04 10.33 -1.39
C ILE A 73 0.19 11.18 -2.66
N ALA A 74 -0.77 12.08 -2.93
CA ALA A 74 -0.61 13.03 -4.02
C ALA A 74 0.61 13.92 -3.75
N THR A 75 1.50 14.08 -4.72
CA THR A 75 2.64 15.00 -4.66
C THR A 75 2.12 16.44 -4.63
N GLY A 76 1.67 16.92 -3.47
CA GLY A 76 1.04 18.23 -3.31
C GLY A 76 0.58 18.57 -1.89
N ASP A 77 0.29 17.57 -1.04
CA ASP A 77 -0.27 17.81 0.30
C ASP A 77 0.79 17.71 1.42
N PHE A 78 1.82 18.55 1.32
CA PHE A 78 2.58 18.99 2.49
C PHE A 78 2.16 20.43 2.82
N ARG A 79 1.15 20.57 3.68
CA ARG A 79 0.85 21.82 4.39
C ARG A 79 0.64 21.53 5.86
#